data_AF-A0A351MGI7-F1
#
_entry.id   AF-A0A351MGI7-F1
#
_cell.length_a   1.000
_cell.length_b   1.000
_cell.length_c   1.000
_cell.angle_alpha   90.00
_cell.angle_beta   90.00
_cell.angle_gamma   90.00
#
_symmetry.space_group_name_H-M   'P 1'
#
loop_
_entity.id
_entity.type
_entity.pdbx_description
1 polymer ?
#
loop_
_entity_poly.entity_id
_entity_poly.type
_entity_poly.pdbx_seq_one_letter_code
_entity_poly.pdbx_strand_id
1 'polypeptide(L)'
;MADARWNELKQQLRAALGEHLGHIEYGNLRLETYDAEGTDGDHARIAMAYELPGGSTNQLAVSYEDGSFQTLDSTAEDVLVMHEPREVVEHLAELVGGIPAYRGLKLREHIDEMIERGSSRQAVLEELSRLLRLGTEFRGGSLTVNELTDACHYVAQRFETVEA
;
A
#
# COMPACT_ATOMS: atom_id res chain seq x y z
N MET A 1 8.75 -19.35 24.47
CA MET A 1 9.67 -18.20 24.35
C MET A 1 9.52 -17.70 22.93
N ALA A 2 9.35 -16.39 22.71
CA ALA A 2 9.34 -15.84 21.34
C ALA A 2 10.69 -16.15 20.67
N ASP A 3 10.65 -16.72 19.46
CA ASP A 3 11.85 -17.05 18.69
C ASP A 3 12.73 -15.79 18.52
N ALA A 4 14.05 -15.94 18.70
CA ALA A 4 15.00 -14.85 18.54
C ALA A 4 14.89 -14.20 17.15
N ARG A 5 14.63 -14.99 16.11
CA ARG A 5 14.45 -14.53 14.73
C ARG A 5 13.19 -13.68 14.56
N TRP A 6 12.11 -13.99 15.28
CA TRP A 6 10.91 -13.16 15.26
C TRP A 6 11.16 -11.77 15.87
N ASN A 7 11.88 -11.72 16.98
CA ASN A 7 12.25 -10.45 17.61
C ASN A 7 13.21 -9.64 16.74
N GLU A 8 14.17 -10.31 16.09
CA GLU A 8 15.07 -9.70 15.11
C GLU A 8 14.29 -9.10 13.93
N LEU A 9 13.35 -9.85 13.35
CA LEU A 9 12.49 -9.35 12.27
C LEU A 9 11.78 -8.05 12.66
N LYS A 10 11.16 -8.01 13.84
CA LYS A 10 10.46 -6.81 14.34
C LYS A 10 11.38 -5.60 14.45
N GLN A 11 12.62 -5.78 14.88
CA GLN A 11 13.59 -4.69 14.97
C GLN A 11 14.04 -4.21 13.60
N GLN A 12 14.39 -5.14 12.70
CA GLN A 12 14.83 -4.80 11.35
C GLN A 12 13.73 -4.11 10.53
N LEU A 13 12.47 -4.57 10.64
CA LEU A 13 11.34 -3.94 9.94
C LEU A 13 11.09 -2.51 10.40
N ARG A 14 11.14 -2.25 11.71
CA ARG A 14 10.98 -0.87 12.22
C ARG A 14 12.09 0.05 11.71
N ALA A 15 13.32 -0.46 11.63
CA ALA A 15 14.44 0.31 11.09
C ALA A 15 14.29 0.57 9.57
N ALA A 16 13.85 -0.42 8.81
CA ALA A 16 13.73 -0.32 7.35
C ALA A 16 12.51 0.49 6.88
N LEU A 17 11.38 0.38 7.58
CA LEU A 17 10.10 0.94 7.13
C LEU A 17 9.67 2.19 7.91
N GLY A 18 10.36 2.53 9.00
CA GLY A 18 9.94 3.56 9.95
C GLY A 18 9.66 4.92 9.32
N GLU A 19 10.46 5.32 8.32
CA GLU A 19 10.30 6.60 7.60
C GLU A 19 9.09 6.63 6.65
N HIS A 20 8.51 5.48 6.31
CA HIS A 20 7.34 5.37 5.44
C HIS A 20 6.02 5.30 6.23
N LEU A 21 6.07 4.91 7.51
CA LEU A 21 4.87 4.69 8.33
C LEU A 21 4.11 6.00 8.57
N GLY A 22 2.79 5.97 8.31
CA GLY A 22 1.91 7.12 8.51
C GLY A 22 2.05 8.24 7.46
N HIS A 23 2.90 8.08 6.45
CA HIS A 23 3.07 9.05 5.37
C HIS A 23 1.99 8.87 4.29
N ILE A 24 1.38 9.98 3.84
CA ILE A 24 0.30 9.97 2.83
C ILE A 24 0.77 9.38 1.49
N GLU A 25 2.00 9.69 1.09
CA GLU A 25 2.65 9.15 -0.13
C GLU A 25 2.65 7.62 -0.16
N TYR A 26 2.72 6.99 1.01
CA TYR A 26 2.67 5.53 1.19
C TYR A 26 1.28 5.06 1.61
N GLY A 27 0.23 5.83 1.29
CA GLY A 27 -1.15 5.49 1.64
C GLY A 27 -1.41 5.44 3.14
N ASN A 28 -0.69 6.25 3.92
CA ASN A 28 -0.72 6.22 5.39
C ASN A 28 -0.45 4.79 5.90
N LEU A 29 0.66 4.21 5.44
CA LEU A 29 1.07 2.84 5.76
C LEU A 29 1.04 2.59 7.26
N ARG A 30 0.38 1.50 7.65
CA ARG A 30 0.26 1.01 9.02
C ARG A 30 0.92 -0.36 9.12
N LEU A 31 1.52 -0.62 10.28
CA LEU A 31 2.15 -1.90 10.61
C LEU A 31 1.68 -2.33 12.00
N GLU A 32 1.20 -3.56 12.10
CA GLU A 32 0.78 -4.20 13.34
C GLU A 32 1.50 -5.54 13.49
N THR A 33 1.96 -5.81 14.71
CA THR A 33 2.63 -7.06 15.07
C THR A 33 1.79 -7.81 16.08
N TYR A 34 1.48 -9.05 15.79
CA TYR A 34 0.72 -9.97 16.62
C TYR A 34 1.68 -11.03 17.15
N ASP A 35 1.93 -10.98 18.44
CA ASP A 35 2.70 -12.00 19.15
C ASP A 35 1.71 -13.05 19.70
N ALA A 36 1.90 -14.33 19.39
CA ALA A 36 1.06 -15.38 19.95
C ALA A 36 1.37 -15.54 21.46
N GLU A 37 0.41 -15.22 22.34
CA GLU A 37 0.51 -15.52 23.77
C GLU A 37 -0.05 -16.91 24.08
N GLY A 38 0.83 -17.83 24.48
CA GLY A 38 0.45 -19.08 25.13
C GLY A 38 0.04 -20.21 24.17
N THR A 39 0.73 -21.35 24.32
CA THR A 39 0.55 -22.64 23.63
C THR A 39 0.84 -22.65 22.12
N ASP A 40 2.02 -23.19 21.81
CA ASP A 40 2.66 -23.43 20.51
C ASP A 40 2.93 -22.18 19.65
N GLY A 41 4.22 -21.94 19.39
CA GLY A 41 4.77 -20.69 18.85
C GLY A 41 4.49 -20.43 17.37
N ASP A 42 3.34 -20.90 16.87
CA ASP A 42 3.09 -21.12 15.44
C ASP A 42 2.14 -20.10 14.81
N HIS A 43 1.81 -19.00 15.48
CA HIS A 43 0.83 -18.02 14.98
C HIS A 43 1.25 -16.55 15.16
N ALA A 44 2.56 -16.28 15.15
CA ALA A 44 3.05 -14.91 15.12
C ALA A 44 2.80 -14.29 13.74
N ARG A 45 2.32 -13.05 13.69
CA ARG A 45 1.96 -12.40 12.41
C ARG A 45 2.31 -10.92 12.38
N ILE A 46 2.77 -10.44 11.23
CA ILE A 46 2.84 -9.02 10.89
C ILE A 46 1.75 -8.73 9.87
N ALA A 47 0.97 -7.70 10.12
CA ALA A 47 0.00 -7.18 9.17
C ALA A 47 0.38 -5.74 8.81
N MET A 48 0.33 -5.43 7.52
CA MET A 48 0.50 -4.08 7.00
C MET A 48 -0.69 -3.69 6.16
N ALA A 49 -1.09 -2.44 6.24
CA ALA A 49 -2.19 -1.90 5.45
C ALA A 49 -1.90 -0.48 4.99
N TYR A 50 -2.27 -0.17 3.75
CA TYR A 50 -2.18 1.16 3.18
C TYR A 50 -3.38 1.44 2.29
N GLU A 51 -3.68 2.71 2.11
CA GLU A 51 -4.84 3.19 1.35
C GLU A 51 -4.43 3.65 -0.05
N LEU A 52 -5.36 3.50 -0.99
CA LEU A 52 -5.27 4.06 -2.33
C LEU A 52 -6.20 5.28 -2.44
N PRO A 53 -5.91 6.23 -3.35
CA PRO A 53 -6.83 7.30 -3.66
C PRO A 53 -8.23 6.77 -3.95
N GLY A 54 -9.25 7.35 -3.31
CA GLY A 54 -10.65 6.87 -3.44
C GLY A 54 -11.09 5.87 -2.36
N GLY A 55 -10.20 5.51 -1.41
CA GLY A 55 -10.56 4.82 -0.17
C GLY A 55 -10.47 3.30 -0.23
N SER A 56 -9.93 2.71 -1.30
CA SER A 56 -9.58 1.28 -1.31
C SER A 56 -8.40 1.01 -0.36
N THR A 57 -8.38 -0.16 0.27
CA THR A 57 -7.33 -0.56 1.21
C THR A 57 -6.64 -1.81 0.71
N ASN A 58 -5.30 -1.76 0.63
CA ASN A 58 -4.46 -2.89 0.35
C ASN A 58 -3.84 -3.42 1.65
N GLN A 59 -3.63 -4.74 1.70
CA GLN A 59 -3.09 -5.42 2.87
C GLN A 59 -1.97 -6.38 2.47
N LEU A 60 -0.97 -6.50 3.34
CA LEU A 60 0.13 -7.45 3.24
C LEU A 60 0.26 -8.14 4.59
N ALA A 61 0.62 -9.41 4.59
CA ALA A 61 0.79 -10.16 5.82
C ALA A 61 1.97 -11.13 5.73
N VAL A 62 2.69 -11.24 6.84
CA VAL A 62 3.73 -12.24 7.04
C VAL A 62 3.38 -13.04 8.29
N SER A 63 3.23 -14.35 8.14
CA SER A 63 3.08 -15.28 9.26
C SER A 63 4.41 -15.93 9.59
N TYR A 64 4.61 -16.29 10.85
CA TYR A 64 5.75 -17.04 11.33
C TYR A 64 5.29 -18.32 12.00
N GLU A 65 5.52 -19.44 11.31
CA GLU A 65 5.03 -20.77 11.67
C GLU A 65 6.11 -21.81 11.39
N ASP A 66 6.26 -22.81 12.26
CA ASP A 66 7.24 -23.90 12.11
C ASP A 66 8.69 -23.43 11.87
N GLY A 67 9.06 -22.27 12.41
CA GLY A 67 10.39 -21.69 12.26
C GLY A 67 10.68 -21.07 10.89
N SER A 68 9.65 -20.80 10.09
CA SER A 68 9.71 -20.17 8.77
C SER A 68 8.77 -18.96 8.66
N PHE A 69 9.10 -18.03 7.78
CA PHE A 69 8.25 -16.88 7.46
C PHE A 69 7.49 -17.16 6.17
N GLN A 70 6.20 -16.86 6.16
CA GLN A 70 5.32 -17.12 5.02
C GLN A 70 4.56 -15.85 4.65
N THR A 71 4.51 -15.55 3.36
CA THR A 71 3.69 -14.46 2.81
C THR A 71 3.07 -14.90 1.49
N LEU A 72 1.98 -14.25 1.09
CA LEU A 72 1.43 -14.45 -0.25
C LEU A 72 2.29 -13.70 -1.26
N ASP A 73 2.51 -14.30 -2.41
CA ASP A 73 3.18 -13.63 -3.52
C ASP A 73 2.35 -12.45 -4.06
N SER A 74 2.93 -11.71 -5.01
CA SER A 74 2.27 -10.55 -5.63
C SER A 74 0.96 -10.86 -6.36
N THR A 75 0.73 -12.13 -6.70
CA THR A 75 -0.48 -12.63 -7.38
C THR A 75 -1.51 -13.20 -6.40
N ALA A 76 -1.14 -13.36 -5.13
CA ALA A 76 -1.89 -14.11 -4.12
C ALA A 76 -2.19 -15.56 -4.54
N GLU A 77 -1.38 -16.14 -5.42
CA GLU A 77 -1.55 -17.50 -5.95
C GLU A 77 -0.61 -18.48 -5.24
N ASP A 78 0.64 -18.08 -4.97
CA ASP A 78 1.62 -18.90 -4.27
C ASP A 78 2.01 -18.33 -2.90
N VAL A 79 2.46 -19.23 -2.01
CA VAL A 79 3.05 -18.88 -0.71
C VAL A 79 4.56 -18.80 -0.86
N LEU A 80 5.11 -17.61 -0.63
CA LEU A 80 6.54 -17.40 -0.53
C LEU A 80 7.01 -17.78 0.88
N VAL A 81 7.93 -18.74 0.96
CA VAL A 81 8.54 -19.19 2.21
C VAL A 81 9.95 -18.61 2.30
N MET A 82 10.24 -17.94 3.41
CA MET A 82 11.53 -17.33 3.75
C MET A 82 12.02 -17.90 5.07
N HIS A 83 13.34 -17.98 5.25
CA HIS A 83 13.93 -18.59 6.44
C HIS A 83 14.67 -17.57 7.32
N GLU A 84 15.09 -16.46 6.71
CA GLU A 84 15.87 -15.43 7.39
C GLU A 84 15.04 -14.14 7.55
N PRO A 85 15.08 -13.48 8.73
CA PRO A 85 14.42 -12.18 8.94
C PRO A 85 14.75 -11.13 7.88
N ARG A 86 16.00 -11.14 7.41
CA ARG A 86 16.48 -10.20 6.40
C ARG A 86 15.77 -10.35 5.06
N GLU A 87 15.48 -11.57 4.63
CA GLU A 87 14.75 -11.84 3.37
C GLU A 87 13.37 -11.21 3.42
N VAL A 88 12.68 -11.36 4.56
CA VAL A 88 11.36 -10.75 4.80
C VAL A 88 11.45 -9.23 4.73
N VAL A 89 12.46 -8.63 5.36
CA VAL A 89 12.64 -7.17 5.37
C VAL A 89 12.91 -6.64 3.96
N GLU A 90 13.81 -7.28 3.22
CA GLU A 90 14.13 -6.89 1.84
C GLU A 90 12.88 -6.98 0.95
N HIS A 91 12.14 -8.08 1.05
CA HIS A 91 10.90 -8.26 0.30
C HIS A 91 9.84 -7.21 0.64
N LEU A 92 9.59 -6.96 1.93
CA LEU A 92 8.60 -5.98 2.35
C LEU A 92 9.03 -4.54 2.02
N ALA A 93 10.32 -4.22 2.09
CA ALA A 93 10.84 -2.91 1.71
C ALA A 93 10.67 -2.64 0.21
N GLU A 94 10.88 -3.65 -0.64
CA GLU A 94 10.61 -3.54 -2.08
C GLU A 94 9.13 -3.26 -2.36
N LEU A 95 8.23 -4.03 -1.73
CA LEU A 95 6.78 -3.81 -1.87
C LEU A 95 6.35 -2.42 -1.40
N VAL A 96 6.87 -1.96 -0.25
CA VAL A 96 6.56 -0.64 0.30
C VAL A 96 7.11 0.48 -0.60
N GLY A 97 8.32 0.32 -1.13
CA GLY A 97 8.91 1.25 -2.09
C GLY A 97 8.11 1.38 -3.39
N GLY A 98 7.36 0.33 -3.77
CA GLY A 98 6.46 0.34 -4.93
C GLY A 98 5.11 1.04 -4.71
N ILE A 99 4.72 1.31 -3.46
CA ILE A 99 3.39 1.88 -3.13
C ILE A 99 3.09 3.19 -3.88
N PRO A 100 3.99 4.20 -3.93
CA PRO A 100 3.70 5.47 -4.60
C PRO A 100 3.39 5.29 -6.09
N ALA A 101 4.17 4.45 -6.78
CA ALA A 101 3.95 4.17 -8.20
C ALA A 101 2.62 3.43 -8.43
N TYR A 102 2.31 2.46 -7.59
CA TYR A 102 1.06 1.69 -7.66
C TYR A 102 -0.17 2.57 -7.40
N ARG A 103 -0.08 3.50 -6.43
CA ARG A 103 -1.13 4.51 -6.18
C ARG A 103 -1.38 5.38 -7.40
N GLY A 104 -0.33 5.85 -8.06
CA GLY A 104 -0.43 6.63 -9.30
C GLY A 104 -1.10 5.86 -10.43
N LEU A 105 -0.77 4.57 -10.59
CA LEU A 105 -1.42 3.69 -11.58
C LEU A 105 -2.93 3.58 -11.30
N LYS A 106 -3.31 3.26 -10.06
CA LYS A 106 -4.71 3.09 -9.66
C LYS A 106 -5.52 4.38 -9.83
N LEU A 107 -4.91 5.53 -9.60
CA LEU A 107 -5.54 6.82 -9.86
C LEU A 107 -5.83 7.04 -11.35
N ARG A 108 -4.93 6.64 -12.24
CA ARG A 108 -5.13 6.73 -13.70
C ARG A 108 -6.23 5.79 -14.17
N GLU A 109 -6.23 4.54 -13.71
CA GLU A 109 -7.31 3.59 -13.98
C GLU A 109 -8.68 4.15 -13.55
N HIS A 110 -8.75 4.75 -12.36
CA HIS A 110 -9.96 5.40 -11.88
C HIS A 110 -10.43 6.56 -12.79
N ILE A 111 -9.50 7.40 -13.25
CA ILE A 111 -9.79 8.48 -14.20
C ILE A 111 -10.33 7.91 -15.51
N ASP A 112 -9.69 6.88 -16.06
CA ASP A 112 -10.13 6.25 -17.30
C ASP A 112 -11.55 5.67 -17.16
N GLU A 113 -11.84 4.97 -16.06
CA GLU A 113 -13.19 4.49 -15.76
C GLU A 113 -14.23 5.63 -15.71
N MET A 114 -13.89 6.78 -15.13
CA MET A 114 -14.79 7.94 -15.09
C MET A 114 -15.08 8.46 -16.50
N ILE A 115 -14.05 8.57 -17.34
CA ILE A 115 -14.16 9.04 -18.72
C ILE A 115 -14.99 8.05 -19.55
N GLU A 116 -14.73 6.75 -19.43
CA GLU A 116 -15.48 5.69 -20.12
C GLU A 116 -16.96 5.68 -19.74
N ARG A 117 -17.29 6.05 -18.49
CA ARG A 117 -18.66 6.24 -18.01
C ARG A 117 -19.31 7.55 -18.49
N GLY A 118 -18.60 8.36 -19.28
CA GLY A 118 -19.10 9.61 -19.87
C GLY A 118 -18.97 10.83 -18.95
N SER A 119 -18.11 10.78 -17.94
CA SER A 119 -17.87 11.95 -17.07
C SER A 119 -17.20 13.08 -17.86
N SER A 120 -17.62 14.32 -17.61
CA SER A 120 -16.97 15.49 -18.23
C SER A 120 -15.61 15.78 -17.60
N ARG A 121 -14.76 16.53 -18.31
CA ARG A 121 -13.47 17.01 -17.78
C ARG A 121 -13.63 17.73 -16.45
N GLN A 122 -14.66 18.56 -16.33
CA GLN A 122 -14.94 19.29 -15.08
C GLN A 122 -15.28 18.32 -13.93
N ALA A 123 -16.12 17.32 -14.18
CA ALA A 123 -16.50 16.34 -13.16
C ALA A 123 -15.29 15.55 -12.64
N VAL A 124 -14.37 15.18 -13.51
CA VAL A 124 -13.12 14.50 -13.11
C VAL A 124 -12.25 15.42 -12.24
N LEU A 125 -12.08 16.68 -12.61
CA LEU A 125 -11.29 17.64 -11.82
C LEU A 125 -11.92 17.95 -10.45
N GLU A 126 -13.25 18.00 -10.38
CA GLU A 126 -13.98 18.15 -9.12
C GLU A 126 -13.74 16.95 -8.19
N GLU A 127 -13.72 15.74 -8.74
CA GLU A 127 -13.41 14.51 -8.00
C GLU A 127 -11.96 14.50 -7.49
N LEU A 128 -10.97 14.84 -8.32
CA LEU A 128 -9.58 14.96 -7.88
C LEU A 128 -9.41 15.99 -6.75
N SER A 129 -10.14 17.11 -6.85
CA SER A 129 -10.15 18.13 -5.80
C SER A 129 -10.83 17.63 -4.51
N ARG A 130 -11.82 16.75 -4.62
CA ARG A 130 -12.45 16.08 -3.47
C ARG A 130 -11.46 15.12 -2.81
N LEU A 131 -10.75 14.31 -3.59
CA LEU A 131 -9.73 13.38 -3.09
C LEU A 131 -8.57 14.08 -2.37
N LEU A 132 -8.14 15.25 -2.83
CA LEU A 132 -7.16 16.07 -2.12
C LEU A 132 -7.69 16.51 -0.73
N ARG A 133 -8.98 16.84 -0.63
CA ARG A 133 -9.63 17.36 0.58
C ARG A 133 -10.00 16.28 1.60
N LEU A 134 -10.02 15.00 1.22
CA LEU A 134 -10.30 13.87 2.12
C LEU A 134 -9.28 13.69 3.24
N GLY A 135 -8.18 14.46 3.25
CA GLY A 135 -7.09 14.38 4.23
C GLY A 135 -7.50 14.59 5.69
N THR A 136 -8.75 14.96 5.95
CA THR A 136 -9.32 15.10 7.29
C THR A 136 -9.93 13.81 7.85
N GLU A 137 -10.42 12.90 7.00
CA GLU A 137 -11.13 11.67 7.44
C GLU A 137 -10.41 10.38 7.00
N PHE A 138 -9.72 10.39 5.85
CA PHE A 138 -8.97 9.25 5.31
C PHE A 138 -7.60 9.75 4.79
N ARG A 139 -6.67 9.95 5.73
CA ARG A 139 -5.35 10.53 5.42
C ARG A 139 -4.60 9.77 4.32
N GLY A 140 -4.70 8.45 4.28
CA GLY A 140 -4.05 7.62 3.26
C GLY A 140 -4.78 7.60 1.92
N GLY A 141 -6.12 7.65 1.94
CA GLY A 141 -6.96 7.72 0.75
C GLY A 141 -6.97 9.07 0.03
N SER A 142 -6.16 10.02 0.51
CA SER A 142 -6.01 11.36 -0.05
C SER A 142 -4.89 11.41 -1.08
N LEU A 143 -4.95 12.41 -1.96
CA LEU A 143 -3.87 12.69 -2.90
C LEU A 143 -2.78 13.54 -2.26
N THR A 144 -1.53 13.23 -2.62
CA THR A 144 -0.41 14.16 -2.49
C THR A 144 -0.50 15.25 -3.57
N VAL A 145 0.26 16.34 -3.39
CA VAL A 145 0.36 17.40 -4.42
C VAL A 145 0.93 16.84 -5.73
N ASN A 146 1.93 15.96 -5.67
CA ASN A 146 2.54 15.36 -6.84
C ASN A 146 1.55 14.47 -7.60
N GLU A 147 0.82 13.60 -6.89
CA GLU A 147 -0.23 12.75 -7.49
C GLU A 147 -1.31 13.59 -8.16
N LEU A 148 -1.72 14.71 -7.54
CA LEU A 148 -2.70 15.62 -8.13
C LEU A 148 -2.17 16.28 -9.41
N THR A 149 -0.93 16.76 -9.40
CA THR A 149 -0.30 17.36 -10.57
C THR A 149 -0.25 16.37 -11.73
N ASP A 150 0.22 15.15 -11.48
CA ASP A 150 0.30 14.09 -12.49
C ASP A 150 -1.08 13.70 -13.01
N ALA A 151 -2.08 13.60 -12.13
CA ALA A 151 -3.45 13.32 -12.50
C ALA A 151 -4.05 14.42 -13.39
N CYS A 152 -3.84 15.69 -13.08
CA CYS A 152 -4.29 16.82 -13.91
C CYS A 152 -3.67 16.78 -15.31
N HIS A 153 -2.38 16.47 -15.42
CA HIS A 153 -1.72 16.28 -16.71
C HIS A 153 -2.33 15.11 -17.50
N TYR A 154 -2.57 13.97 -16.83
CA TYR A 154 -3.18 12.80 -17.44
C TYR A 154 -4.60 13.10 -17.98
N VAL A 155 -5.43 13.79 -17.18
CA VAL A 155 -6.78 14.21 -17.59
C VAL A 155 -6.75 15.08 -18.85
N ALA A 156 -5.85 16.07 -18.91
CA ALA A 156 -5.73 16.94 -20.08
C ALA A 156 -5.45 16.13 -21.36
N GLN A 157 -4.51 15.18 -21.30
CA GLN A 157 -4.15 14.32 -22.43
C GLN A 157 -5.31 13.44 -22.90
N ARG A 158 -6.07 12.87 -21.97
CA ARG A 158 -7.19 11.96 -22.30
C ARG A 158 -8.33 12.70 -22.99
N PHE A 159 -8.70 13.90 -22.53
CA PHE A 159 -9.77 14.68 -23.16
C PHE A 159 -9.36 15.29 -24.50
N GLU A 160 -8.11 15.68 -24.70
CA GLU A 160 -7.61 16.10 -26.02
C GLU A 160 -7.72 14.97 -27.06
N THR A 161 -7.54 13.72 -26.64
CA THR A 161 -7.65 12.55 -27.53
C THR A 161 -9.11 12.19 -27.84
N VAL A 162 -10.06 12.49 -26.94
CA VAL A 162 -11.48 12.19 -27.12
C VAL A 162 -12.19 13.26 -27.97
N GLU A 163 -11.69 14.49 -27.97
CA GLU A 163 -12.23 15.61 -28.77
C GLU A 163 -11.68 15.65 -30.21
N ALA A 164 -10.68 14.83 -30.55
CA ALA A 164 -10.06 14.71 -31.87
C ALA A 164 -10.67 13.59 -32.73
#